data_AF-A0A535EPU0-F1
#
_entry.id   AF-A0A535EPU0-F1
#
_cell.length_a   1.000
_cell.length_b   1.000
_cell.length_c   1.000
_cell.angle_alpha   90.00
_cell.angle_beta   90.00
_cell.angle_gamma   90.00
#
_symmetry.space_group_name_H-M   'P 1'
#
loop_
_entity.id
_entity.type
_entity.pdbx_description
1 polymer ?
#
loop_
_entity_poly.entity_id
_entity_poly.type
_entity_poly.pdbx_seq_one_letter_code
_entity_poly.pdbx_strand_id
1 'polypeptide(L)'
;MGTNATAGARNQTPIGRLGPGELRQRVAAFLSERTDIAFTANEVARALGGRSSGAVGNALRNLAGQGHVAHTATRPDRYKATSTTARAAHVIARPPTTSSPSHGAYSASGPVRGPVRRPNGQMYQPRLLADMADVAALCRLREANIAALLYGPPGTGKTSLVEAAFPDLITVAGDGDTTVADFVGEYTQTDDGRYEFVYGPLVVAMTEGRCLFIDDATLISPKVLAVAYPAMDGRRQIAVKAHKGEIVAASAGF
;
A
#
# COMPACT_ATOMS: atom_id res chain seq x y z
N MET A 1 -62.69 -11.83 -17.93
CA MET A 1 -62.73 -10.54 -17.20
C MET A 1 -61.62 -10.54 -16.14
N GLY A 2 -60.75 -9.53 -16.16
CA GLY A 2 -59.78 -9.17 -15.09
C GLY A 2 -58.42 -9.87 -15.18
N THR A 3 -57.38 -9.39 -15.89
CA THR A 3 -56.46 -8.22 -15.71
C THR A 3 -55.48 -8.28 -14.51
N ASN A 4 -54.19 -8.46 -14.87
CA ASN A 4 -52.94 -7.88 -14.35
C ASN A 4 -52.76 -7.50 -12.87
N ALA A 5 -51.65 -7.99 -12.29
CA ALA A 5 -50.72 -7.14 -11.55
C ALA A 5 -49.28 -7.69 -11.63
N THR A 6 -48.54 -7.20 -12.62
CA THR A 6 -47.09 -7.37 -12.76
C THR A 6 -46.39 -6.44 -11.75
N ALA A 7 -45.87 -7.00 -10.66
CA ALA A 7 -44.97 -6.26 -9.77
C ALA A 7 -43.54 -6.39 -10.29
N GLY A 8 -43.07 -5.35 -10.99
CA GLY A 8 -41.69 -5.23 -11.46
C GLY A 8 -40.71 -5.22 -10.29
N ALA A 9 -40.03 -6.35 -10.09
CA ALA A 9 -38.81 -6.40 -9.30
C ALA A 9 -37.76 -5.54 -10.03
N ARG A 10 -37.45 -4.37 -9.46
CA ARG A 10 -36.37 -3.50 -9.94
C ARG A 10 -35.07 -4.30 -9.87
N ASN A 11 -34.57 -4.65 -11.06
CA ASN A 11 -33.32 -5.33 -11.30
C ASN A 11 -32.18 -4.46 -10.74
N GLN A 12 -31.73 -4.74 -9.51
CA GLN A 12 -30.54 -4.10 -8.94
C GLN A 12 -29.33 -4.76 -9.59
N THR A 13 -28.74 -4.07 -10.56
CA THR A 13 -27.49 -4.47 -11.20
C THR A 13 -26.43 -4.69 -10.11
N PRO A 14 -25.76 -5.87 -10.06
CA PRO A 14 -24.69 -6.09 -9.10
C PRO A 14 -23.63 -5.02 -9.28
N ILE A 15 -23.41 -4.26 -8.22
CA ILE A 15 -22.52 -3.14 -8.24
C ILE A 15 -21.08 -3.71 -8.24
N GLY A 16 -20.51 -3.92 -9.43
CA GLY A 16 -19.17 -4.47 -9.62
C GLY A 16 -18.11 -3.78 -8.77
N ARG A 17 -17.15 -4.58 -8.28
CA ARG A 17 -16.00 -4.10 -7.50
C ARG A 17 -15.18 -3.17 -8.38
N LEU A 18 -14.96 -1.95 -7.88
CA LEU A 18 -14.25 -0.91 -8.61
C LEU A 18 -12.74 -1.15 -8.46
N GLY A 19 -11.99 -0.97 -9.55
CA GLY A 19 -10.54 -1.03 -9.53
C GLY A 19 -9.92 0.03 -8.60
N PRO A 20 -8.65 -0.12 -8.21
CA PRO A 20 -7.95 0.83 -7.35
C PRO A 20 -8.05 2.26 -7.91
N GLY A 21 -8.68 3.17 -7.17
CA GLY A 21 -8.82 4.58 -7.58
C GLY A 21 -10.01 4.89 -8.50
N GLU A 22 -10.69 3.89 -9.06
CA GLU A 22 -11.83 4.10 -9.97
C GLU A 22 -13.00 4.82 -9.26
N LEU A 23 -13.22 4.54 -7.97
CA LEU A 23 -14.23 5.27 -7.19
C LEU A 23 -13.91 6.77 -7.07
N ARG A 24 -12.63 7.14 -6.91
CA ARG A 24 -12.21 8.55 -6.82
C ARG A 24 -12.39 9.26 -8.16
N GLN A 25 -12.09 8.59 -9.27
CA GLN A 25 -12.33 9.13 -10.61
C GLN A 25 -13.82 9.39 -10.85
N ARG A 26 -14.69 8.44 -10.51
CA ARG A 26 -16.15 8.62 -10.67
C ARG A 26 -16.68 9.77 -9.80
N VAL A 27 -16.17 9.92 -8.59
CA VAL A 27 -16.51 11.06 -7.71
C VAL A 27 -16.02 12.39 -8.30
N ALA A 28 -14.78 12.43 -8.80
CA ALA A 28 -14.22 13.62 -9.44
C ALA A 28 -14.96 13.98 -10.74
N ALA A 29 -15.32 13.00 -11.56
CA ALA A 29 -16.11 13.20 -12.78
C ALA A 29 -17.47 13.82 -12.46
N PHE A 30 -18.19 13.23 -11.49
CA PHE A 30 -19.49 13.73 -11.03
C PHE A 30 -19.44 15.20 -10.56
N LEU A 31 -18.39 15.57 -9.82
CA LEU A 31 -18.19 16.95 -9.35
C LEU A 31 -17.73 17.89 -10.45
N SER A 32 -16.92 17.42 -11.41
CA SER A 32 -16.40 18.24 -12.51
C SER A 32 -17.50 18.71 -13.48
N GLU A 33 -18.59 17.96 -13.59
CA GLU A 33 -19.78 18.35 -14.35
C GLU A 33 -20.65 19.37 -13.61
N ARG A 34 -20.43 19.57 -12.30
CA ARG A 34 -21.30 20.34 -11.39
C ARG A 34 -20.46 21.24 -10.50
N THR A 35 -19.71 22.14 -11.14
CA THR A 35 -18.70 22.96 -10.46
C THR A 35 -19.26 23.97 -9.48
N ASP A 36 -20.54 24.35 -9.59
CA ASP A 36 -21.14 25.41 -8.78
C ASP A 36 -21.82 24.93 -7.50
N ILE A 37 -22.03 23.61 -7.37
CA ILE A 37 -22.84 23.01 -6.31
C ILE A 37 -21.96 22.20 -5.35
N ALA A 38 -22.22 22.33 -4.06
CA ALA A 38 -21.54 21.56 -3.03
C ALA A 38 -22.40 20.36 -2.59
N PHE A 39 -21.83 19.16 -2.61
CA PHE A 39 -22.52 17.90 -2.33
C PHE A 39 -22.02 17.25 -1.04
N THR A 40 -22.91 16.53 -0.37
CA THR A 40 -22.59 15.61 0.72
C THR A 40 -22.21 14.24 0.18
N ALA A 41 -21.48 13.44 0.98
CA ALA A 41 -21.10 12.08 0.59
C ALA A 41 -22.31 11.18 0.28
N ASN A 42 -23.44 11.37 0.97
CA ASN A 42 -24.68 10.62 0.72
C ASN A 42 -25.32 10.99 -0.63
N GLU A 43 -25.32 12.27 -1.00
CA GLU A 43 -25.88 12.73 -2.28
C GLU A 43 -25.05 12.19 -3.46
N VAL A 44 -23.72 12.25 -3.35
CA VAL A 44 -22.81 11.69 -4.37
C VAL A 44 -22.95 10.17 -4.45
N ALA A 45 -23.07 9.48 -3.31
CA ALA A 45 -23.26 8.03 -3.27
C ALA A 45 -24.55 7.56 -3.93
N ARG A 46 -25.65 8.30 -3.75
CA ARG A 46 -26.93 8.05 -4.44
C ARG A 46 -26.82 8.30 -5.94
N ALA A 47 -26.17 9.39 -6.33
CA ALA A 47 -25.99 9.72 -7.75
C ALA A 47 -25.10 8.71 -8.49
N LEU A 48 -24.13 8.08 -7.81
CA LEU A 48 -23.25 7.05 -8.36
C LEU A 48 -23.85 5.62 -8.31
N GLY A 49 -25.17 5.49 -8.16
CA GLY A 49 -25.87 4.21 -8.22
C GLY A 49 -25.94 3.43 -6.90
N GLY A 50 -25.96 4.12 -5.75
CA GLY A 50 -26.19 3.49 -4.44
C GLY A 50 -24.94 2.90 -3.79
N ARG A 51 -23.76 3.51 -4.02
CA ARG A 51 -22.50 3.10 -3.39
C ARG A 51 -22.49 3.40 -1.88
N SER A 52 -21.57 2.77 -1.13
CA SER A 52 -21.39 3.09 0.30
C SER A 52 -21.00 4.56 0.50
N SER A 53 -21.79 5.29 1.27
CA SER A 53 -21.52 6.70 1.60
C SER A 53 -20.23 6.89 2.36
N GLY A 54 -19.78 5.89 3.13
CA GLY A 54 -18.47 5.89 3.78
C GLY A 54 -17.31 5.82 2.78
N ALA A 55 -17.43 4.98 1.74
CA ALA A 55 -16.41 4.87 0.69
C ALA A 55 -16.32 6.15 -0.15
N VAL A 56 -17.47 6.76 -0.46
CA VAL A 56 -17.54 8.07 -1.15
C VAL A 56 -16.99 9.19 -0.26
N GLY A 57 -17.27 9.16 1.05
CA GLY A 57 -16.69 10.10 2.01
C GLY A 57 -15.16 10.00 2.10
N ASN A 58 -14.60 8.79 2.07
CA ASN A 58 -13.16 8.58 1.98
C ASN A 58 -12.58 9.11 0.67
N ALA A 59 -13.26 8.88 -0.46
CA ALA A 59 -12.84 9.41 -1.76
C ALA A 59 -12.83 10.95 -1.78
N LEU A 60 -13.86 11.59 -1.24
CA LEU A 60 -13.97 13.06 -1.14
C LEU A 60 -12.88 13.66 -0.26
N ARG A 61 -12.60 13.06 0.91
CA ARG A 61 -11.50 13.51 1.79
C ARG A 61 -10.13 13.39 1.13
N ASN A 62 -9.89 12.28 0.41
CA ASN A 62 -8.64 12.11 -0.35
C ASN A 62 -8.48 13.16 -1.45
N LEU A 63 -9.53 13.40 -2.25
CA LEU A 63 -9.52 14.43 -3.28
C LEU A 63 -9.34 15.84 -2.68
N ALA A 64 -9.92 16.08 -1.51
CA ALA A 64 -9.75 17.34 -0.79
C ALA A 64 -8.32 17.54 -0.27
N GLY A 65 -7.70 16.51 0.29
CA GLY A 65 -6.29 16.53 0.69
C GLY A 65 -5.32 16.79 -0.47
N GLN A 66 -5.73 16.46 -1.70
CA GLN A 66 -4.97 16.71 -2.93
C GLN A 66 -5.32 18.04 -3.62
N GLY A 67 -6.23 18.84 -3.05
CA GLY A 67 -6.67 20.13 -3.63
C GLY A 67 -7.61 20.01 -4.83
N HIS A 68 -8.04 18.80 -5.17
CA HIS A 68 -8.96 18.52 -6.28
C HIS A 68 -10.41 18.80 -5.95
N VAL A 69 -10.76 18.91 -4.67
CA VAL A 69 -12.12 19.19 -4.20
C VAL A 69 -12.02 20.10 -2.98
N ALA A 70 -12.81 21.16 -2.92
CA ALA A 70 -12.87 22.05 -1.76
C ALA A 70 -13.87 21.52 -0.73
N HIS A 71 -13.49 21.47 0.54
CA HIS A 71 -14.42 21.21 1.65
C HIS A 71 -15.04 22.53 2.10
N THR A 72 -16.36 22.66 1.92
CA THR A 72 -17.06 23.96 2.04
C THR A 72 -17.88 24.10 3.32
N ALA A 73 -18.25 23.00 3.96
CA ALA A 73 -18.98 23.00 5.24
C ALA A 73 -18.71 21.69 5.99
N THR A 74 -18.74 21.73 7.31
CA THR A 74 -18.43 20.58 8.20
C THR A 74 -19.67 19.91 8.82
N ARG A 75 -20.86 20.54 8.73
CA ARG A 75 -22.13 19.98 9.24
C ARG A 75 -23.34 20.39 8.37
N PRO A 76 -23.83 19.52 7.47
CA PRO A 76 -23.18 18.28 7.03
C PRO A 76 -21.89 18.57 6.24
N ASP A 77 -20.99 17.59 6.19
CA ASP A 77 -19.77 17.67 5.36
C ASP A 77 -20.13 17.87 3.89
N ARG A 78 -19.71 19.00 3.31
CA ARG A 78 -19.99 19.37 1.92
C ARG A 78 -18.70 19.62 1.15
N TYR A 79 -18.72 19.19 -0.11
CA TYR A 79 -17.58 19.20 -1.01
C TYR A 79 -17.96 19.78 -2.37
N LYS A 80 -17.13 20.67 -2.91
CA LYS A 80 -17.34 21.36 -4.19
C LYS A 80 -16.12 21.16 -5.11
N ALA A 81 -16.34 21.14 -6.41
CA ALA A 81 -15.24 21.09 -7.37
C ALA A 81 -14.34 22.34 -7.27
N THR A 82 -13.06 22.16 -7.56
CA THR A 82 -12.07 23.21 -7.80
C THR A 82 -11.70 23.22 -9.29
N SER A 83 -10.86 24.17 -9.70
CA SER A 83 -10.32 24.24 -11.07
C SER A 83 -9.51 23.01 -11.47
N THR A 84 -9.12 22.14 -10.53
CA THR A 84 -8.34 20.92 -10.80
C THR A 84 -9.17 19.63 -10.75
N THR A 85 -10.47 19.69 -10.45
CA THR A 85 -11.33 18.49 -10.33
C THR A 85 -11.47 17.74 -11.66
N ALA A 86 -11.61 18.47 -12.78
CA ALA A 86 -11.71 17.85 -14.11
C ALA A 86 -10.44 17.06 -14.46
N ARG A 87 -9.27 17.52 -14.01
CA ARG A 87 -8.01 16.81 -14.17
C ARG A 87 -7.99 15.51 -13.38
N ALA A 88 -8.49 15.52 -12.13
CA ALA A 88 -8.64 14.33 -11.30
C ALA A 88 -9.65 13.31 -11.87
N ALA A 89 -10.67 13.78 -12.60
CA ALA A 89 -11.63 12.93 -13.30
C ALA A 89 -11.03 12.21 -14.51
N HIS A 90 -10.09 12.86 -15.21
CA HIS A 90 -9.45 12.36 -16.44
C HIS A 90 -8.09 11.70 -16.20
N VAL A 91 -7.65 11.52 -14.94
CA VAL A 91 -6.52 10.65 -14.66
C VAL A 91 -6.96 9.23 -14.98
N ILE A 92 -6.73 8.81 -16.23
CA ILE A 92 -6.78 7.41 -16.65
C ILE A 92 -5.98 6.65 -15.60
N ALA A 93 -6.53 5.55 -15.08
CA ALA A 93 -5.75 4.57 -14.33
C ALA A 93 -4.70 4.00 -15.30
N ARG A 94 -3.65 4.77 -15.56
CA ARG A 94 -2.39 4.24 -16.00
C ARG A 94 -2.01 3.32 -14.83
N PRO A 95 -1.74 2.01 -15.05
CA PRO A 95 -0.93 1.31 -14.07
C PRO A 95 0.26 2.23 -13.82
N PRO A 96 0.71 2.42 -12.57
CA PRO A 96 1.82 3.32 -12.30
C PRO A 96 2.94 2.93 -13.26
N THR A 97 3.11 3.72 -14.32
CA THR A 97 4.32 3.68 -15.10
C THR A 97 5.30 4.14 -14.07
N THR A 98 6.05 3.17 -13.56
CA THR A 98 7.24 3.37 -12.78
C THR A 98 8.14 4.27 -13.63
N SER A 99 7.88 5.58 -13.60
CA SER A 99 8.94 6.46 -13.19
C SER A 99 9.29 5.94 -11.81
N SER A 100 10.17 4.92 -11.79
CA SER A 100 11.04 4.72 -10.66
C SER A 100 11.42 6.15 -10.28
N PRO A 101 11.11 6.63 -9.06
CA PRO A 101 11.78 7.82 -8.61
C PRO A 101 13.23 7.52 -8.93
N SER A 102 13.89 8.38 -9.72
CA SER A 102 15.32 8.29 -9.91
C SER A 102 15.84 8.00 -8.52
N HIS A 103 16.27 6.77 -8.26
CA HIS A 103 16.85 6.40 -6.99
C HIS A 103 18.11 7.22 -7.03
N GLY A 104 18.00 8.47 -6.55
CA GLY A 104 19.12 9.22 -6.09
C GLY A 104 19.80 8.19 -5.21
N ALA A 105 20.99 7.77 -5.63
CA ALA A 105 21.87 6.98 -4.82
C ALA A 105 21.67 7.51 -3.40
N TYR A 106 21.20 6.67 -2.48
CA TYR A 106 21.08 7.06 -1.09
C TYR A 106 22.51 7.42 -0.69
N SER A 107 22.83 8.69 -0.84
CA SER A 107 24.13 9.21 -0.52
C SER A 107 24.09 9.21 0.98
N ALA A 108 24.76 8.24 1.58
CA ALA A 108 25.12 8.24 2.98
C ALA A 108 26.02 9.47 3.25
N SER A 109 25.44 10.69 3.19
CA SER A 109 26.15 11.92 3.52
C SER A 109 25.84 12.28 4.95
N GLY A 110 26.66 11.75 5.85
CA GLY A 110 26.84 12.29 7.19
C GLY A 110 26.23 11.43 8.32
N PRO A 111 26.80 11.54 9.53
CA PRO A 111 26.20 10.93 10.70
C PRO A 111 24.79 11.49 10.91
N VAL A 112 23.79 10.61 11.00
CA VAL A 112 22.42 10.99 11.40
C VAL A 112 22.51 11.50 12.84
N ARG A 113 22.67 12.82 13.01
CA ARG A 113 22.88 13.48 14.31
C ARG A 113 21.59 14.01 14.94
N GLY A 114 20.44 13.80 14.30
CA GLY A 114 19.17 14.35 14.76
C GLY A 114 18.03 13.34 14.71
N PRO A 115 16.88 13.68 15.31
CA PRO A 115 15.71 12.81 15.33
C PRO A 115 15.20 12.51 13.92
N VAL A 116 14.83 11.26 13.65
CA VAL A 116 14.34 10.80 12.34
C VAL A 116 12.83 10.57 12.41
N ARG A 117 12.07 11.08 11.43
CA ARG A 117 10.62 10.93 11.42
C ARG A 117 10.22 9.55 10.87
N ARG A 118 9.45 8.80 11.65
CA ARG A 118 8.90 7.49 11.25
C ARG A 118 7.61 7.63 10.44
N PRO A 119 7.14 6.57 9.74
CA PRO A 119 5.90 6.60 8.96
C PRO A 119 4.65 6.98 9.77
N ASN A 120 4.60 6.58 11.05
CA ASN A 120 3.53 6.95 11.98
C ASN A 120 3.60 8.41 12.49
N GLY A 121 4.55 9.21 12.00
CA GLY A 121 4.72 10.61 12.36
C GLY A 121 5.48 10.87 13.65
N GLN A 122 5.79 9.84 14.44
CA GLN A 122 6.60 9.98 15.65
C GLN A 122 8.09 10.14 15.29
N MET A 123 8.83 10.80 16.19
CA MET A 123 10.27 10.97 16.04
C MET A 123 11.01 9.80 16.69
N TYR A 124 11.89 9.15 15.93
CA TYR A 124 12.88 8.22 16.42
C TYR A 124 14.13 8.97 16.85
N GLN A 125 14.71 8.56 17.98
CA GLN A 125 15.97 9.08 18.48
C GLN A 125 17.07 8.06 18.19
N PRO A 126 17.94 8.29 17.19
CA PRO A 126 19.02 7.36 16.87
C PRO A 126 19.93 7.12 18.06
N ARG A 127 20.28 5.86 18.28
CA ARG A 127 21.21 5.45 19.34
C ARG A 127 22.59 5.24 18.74
N LEU A 128 23.62 5.40 19.57
CA LEU A 128 24.97 5.05 19.17
C LEU A 128 25.16 3.53 19.24
N LEU A 129 25.56 2.95 18.12
CA LEU A 129 26.03 1.58 17.98
C LEU A 129 27.52 1.66 17.62
N ALA A 130 28.38 1.43 18.61
CA ALA A 130 29.79 1.86 18.55
C ALA A 130 29.88 3.35 18.19
N ASP A 131 30.58 3.70 17.11
CA ASP A 131 30.81 5.09 16.68
C ASP A 131 29.85 5.58 15.59
N MET A 132 28.72 4.88 15.37
CA MET A 132 27.72 5.26 14.37
C MET A 132 26.29 5.23 14.92
N ALA A 133 25.42 6.06 14.36
CA ALA A 133 23.99 5.98 14.62
C ALA A 133 23.43 4.63 14.11
N ASP A 134 22.59 3.98 14.90
CA ASP A 134 21.97 2.69 14.55
C ASP A 134 21.16 2.73 13.24
N VAL A 135 20.48 3.85 12.96
CA VAL A 135 19.85 4.11 11.66
C VAL A 135 20.87 4.02 10.51
N ALA A 136 22.02 4.69 10.66
CA ALA A 136 23.06 4.70 9.64
C ALA A 136 23.72 3.31 9.49
N ALA A 137 23.82 2.55 10.59
CA ALA A 137 24.29 1.17 10.54
C ALA A 137 23.39 0.30 9.67
N LEU A 138 22.06 0.38 9.84
CA LEU A 138 21.11 -0.36 9.00
C LEU A 138 21.16 0.07 7.53
N CYS A 139 21.24 1.37 7.25
CA CYS A 139 21.38 1.86 5.87
C CYS A 139 22.65 1.29 5.19
N ARG A 140 23.78 1.28 5.89
CA ARG A 140 25.05 0.69 5.37
C ARG A 140 24.96 -0.81 5.14
N LEU A 141 24.28 -1.55 6.01
CA LEU A 141 24.06 -2.98 5.80
C LEU A 141 23.25 -3.23 4.53
N ARG A 142 22.21 -2.43 4.28
CA ARG A 142 21.42 -2.49 3.04
C ARG A 142 22.26 -2.12 1.81
N GLU A 143 23.06 -1.05 1.87
CA GLU A 143 23.99 -0.67 0.80
C GLU A 143 24.99 -1.80 0.45
N ALA A 144 25.41 -2.55 1.47
CA ALA A 144 26.31 -3.70 1.32
C ALA A 144 25.60 -5.01 0.93
N ASN A 145 24.27 -5.01 0.75
CA ASN A 145 23.44 -6.21 0.54
C ASN A 145 23.60 -7.26 1.66
N ILE A 146 23.73 -6.81 2.91
CA ILE A 146 23.85 -7.67 4.08
C ILE A 146 22.49 -7.73 4.80
N ALA A 147 21.89 -8.92 4.83
CA ALA A 147 20.69 -9.17 5.63
C ALA A 147 20.99 -9.00 7.13
N ALA A 148 20.13 -8.27 7.83
CA ALA A 148 20.30 -7.94 9.25
C ALA A 148 19.22 -8.61 10.12
N LEU A 149 19.63 -9.12 11.27
CA LEU A 149 18.72 -9.62 12.32
C LEU A 149 18.84 -8.72 13.54
N LEU A 150 17.71 -8.15 13.98
CA LEU A 150 17.63 -7.39 15.23
C LEU A 150 17.07 -8.31 16.31
N TYR A 151 17.87 -8.60 17.32
CA TYR A 151 17.47 -9.41 18.47
C TYR A 151 17.53 -8.62 19.77
N GLY A 152 16.57 -8.86 20.66
CA GLY A 152 16.55 -8.27 21.99
C GLY A 152 15.15 -8.28 22.61
N PRO A 153 15.03 -7.88 23.90
CA PRO A 153 13.75 -7.88 24.61
C PRO A 153 12.64 -7.09 23.91
N PRO A 154 11.36 -7.41 24.16
CA PRO A 154 10.24 -6.61 23.65
C PRO A 154 10.31 -5.17 24.17
N GLY A 155 9.75 -4.21 23.42
CA GLY A 155 9.70 -2.79 23.80
C GLY A 155 11.01 -2.01 23.65
N THR A 156 12.11 -2.63 23.20
CA THR A 156 13.43 -1.98 23.01
C THR A 156 13.55 -1.14 21.72
N GLY A 157 12.45 -0.95 20.98
CA GLY A 157 12.39 -0.08 19.80
C GLY A 157 13.00 -0.66 18.52
N LYS A 158 13.02 -2.00 18.35
CA LYS A 158 13.51 -2.68 17.13
C LYS A 158 12.71 -2.26 15.89
N THR A 159 11.40 -2.45 15.91
CA THR A 159 10.48 -2.01 14.83
C THR A 159 10.60 -0.52 14.57
N SER A 160 10.67 0.30 15.64
CA SER A 160 10.84 1.75 15.52
C SER A 160 12.15 2.17 14.83
N LEU A 161 13.23 1.44 15.04
CA LEU A 161 14.51 1.67 14.38
C LEU A 161 14.41 1.34 12.87
N VAL A 162 13.83 0.19 12.53
CA VAL A 162 13.66 -0.23 11.13
C VAL A 162 12.77 0.75 10.37
N GLU A 163 11.65 1.16 10.97
CA GLU A 163 10.76 2.21 10.43
C GLU A 163 11.48 3.55 10.20
N ALA A 164 12.42 3.91 11.07
CA ALA A 164 13.20 5.13 10.93
C ALA A 164 14.27 5.01 9.85
N ALA A 165 14.86 3.83 9.66
CA ALA A 165 15.91 3.59 8.68
C ALA A 165 15.39 3.45 7.25
N PHE A 166 14.21 2.85 7.07
CA PHE A 166 13.69 2.49 5.76
C PHE A 166 12.28 3.03 5.55
N PRO A 167 12.12 4.20 4.88
CA PRO A 167 10.80 4.75 4.59
C PRO A 167 10.03 3.95 3.53
N ASP A 168 10.71 3.11 2.75
CA ASP A 168 10.16 2.27 1.69
C ASP A 168 9.84 0.85 2.16
N LEU A 169 9.68 0.63 3.47
CA LEU A 169 9.47 -0.68 4.08
C LEU A 169 8.27 -1.44 3.52
N ILE A 170 8.43 -2.74 3.35
CA ILE A 170 7.35 -3.72 3.22
C ILE A 170 7.44 -4.65 4.42
N THR A 171 6.39 -4.73 5.22
CA THR A 171 6.38 -5.52 6.46
C THR A 171 5.58 -6.81 6.28
N VAL A 172 6.17 -7.92 6.71
CA VAL A 172 5.46 -9.17 7.03
C VAL A 172 5.43 -9.26 8.55
N ALA A 173 4.24 -9.13 9.14
CA ALA A 173 4.06 -9.31 10.58
C ALA A 173 3.90 -10.81 10.87
N GLY A 174 4.85 -11.38 11.62
CA GLY A 174 4.87 -12.80 11.93
C GLY A 174 3.97 -13.18 13.10
N ASP A 175 3.32 -14.32 12.96
CA ASP A 175 2.56 -15.01 14.01
C ASP A 175 2.65 -16.55 13.81
N GLY A 176 1.96 -17.29 14.67
CA GLY A 176 1.96 -18.76 14.62
C GLY A 176 1.20 -19.36 13.43
N ASP A 177 0.35 -18.57 12.78
CA ASP A 177 -0.47 -19.01 11.64
C ASP A 177 0.15 -18.60 10.29
N THR A 178 1.23 -17.82 10.32
CA THR A 178 1.94 -17.34 9.14
C THR A 178 2.39 -18.50 8.24
N THR A 179 2.05 -18.41 6.96
CA THR A 179 2.30 -19.43 5.94
C THR A 179 3.28 -18.94 4.87
N VAL A 180 3.68 -19.84 3.96
CA VAL A 180 4.48 -19.46 2.79
C VAL A 180 3.73 -18.50 1.87
N ALA A 181 2.40 -18.63 1.76
CA ALA A 181 1.58 -17.75 0.93
C ALA A 181 1.67 -16.29 1.39
N ASP A 182 1.78 -16.04 2.69
CA ASP A 182 1.94 -14.70 3.27
C ASP A 182 3.27 -14.03 2.90
N PHE A 183 4.24 -14.79 2.39
CA PHE A 183 5.50 -14.28 1.86
C PHE A 183 5.47 -14.17 0.34
N VAL A 184 5.20 -15.27 -0.36
CA VAL A 184 5.39 -15.37 -1.82
C VAL A 184 4.16 -15.05 -2.63
N GLY A 185 2.98 -15.18 -2.04
CA GLY A 185 1.70 -15.01 -2.71
C GLY A 185 0.94 -16.32 -2.92
N GLU A 186 -0.31 -16.19 -3.34
CA GLU A 186 -1.23 -17.29 -3.61
C GLU A 186 -2.17 -16.95 -4.77
N TYR A 187 -2.94 -17.95 -5.22
CA TYR A 187 -4.02 -17.70 -6.16
C TYR A 187 -5.26 -17.23 -5.42
N THR A 188 -5.72 -16.02 -5.75
CA THR A 188 -6.96 -15.46 -5.23
C THR A 188 -8.02 -15.49 -6.34
N GLN A 189 -9.26 -15.74 -5.95
CA GLN A 189 -10.38 -15.66 -6.88
C GLN A 189 -10.75 -14.19 -7.12
N THR A 190 -10.71 -13.79 -8.39
CA THR A 190 -11.20 -12.50 -8.88
C THR A 190 -12.72 -12.46 -8.88
N ASP A 191 -13.31 -11.26 -8.94
CA ASP A 191 -14.77 -11.10 -8.92
C ASP A 191 -15.47 -11.75 -10.13
N ASP A 192 -14.75 -11.94 -11.24
CA ASP A 192 -15.22 -12.64 -12.44
C ASP A 192 -15.10 -14.17 -12.33
N GLY A 193 -14.73 -14.69 -11.15
CA GLY A 193 -14.59 -16.12 -10.86
C GLY A 193 -13.29 -16.76 -11.35
N ARG A 194 -12.40 -16.02 -12.03
CA ARG A 194 -11.07 -16.49 -12.45
C ARG A 194 -10.10 -16.46 -11.27
N TYR A 195 -9.07 -17.31 -11.31
CA TYR A 195 -7.99 -17.27 -10.34
C TYR A 195 -6.80 -16.50 -10.90
N GLU A 196 -6.29 -15.54 -10.13
CA GLU A 196 -5.07 -14.81 -10.43
C GLU A 196 -4.06 -14.99 -9.31
N PHE A 197 -2.78 -15.06 -9.66
CA PHE A 197 -1.72 -15.15 -8.66
C PHE A 197 -1.42 -13.75 -8.14
N VAL A 198 -1.63 -13.55 -6.84
CA VAL A 198 -1.31 -12.30 -6.16
C VAL A 198 0.03 -12.48 -5.48
N TYR A 199 1.06 -11.78 -5.96
CA TYR A 199 2.40 -11.84 -5.38
C TYR A 199 2.42 -11.30 -3.95
N GLY A 200 3.12 -12.03 -3.09
CA GLY A 200 3.27 -11.67 -1.69
C GLY A 200 4.38 -10.63 -1.44
N PRO A 201 4.45 -10.11 -0.21
CA PRO A 201 5.39 -9.08 0.23
C PRO A 201 6.86 -9.33 -0.13
N LEU A 202 7.35 -10.58 -0.04
CA LEU A 202 8.74 -10.92 -0.39
C LEU A 202 9.00 -10.68 -1.87
N VAL A 203 8.11 -11.13 -2.75
CA VAL A 203 8.26 -10.96 -4.20
C VAL A 203 8.14 -9.49 -4.60
N VAL A 204 7.21 -8.77 -3.99
CA VAL A 204 7.04 -7.33 -4.24
C VAL A 204 8.30 -6.57 -3.79
N ALA A 205 8.82 -6.85 -2.59
CA ALA A 205 10.05 -6.21 -2.11
C ALA A 205 11.25 -6.49 -3.01
N MET A 206 11.43 -7.75 -3.44
CA MET A 206 12.49 -8.16 -4.35
C MET A 206 12.40 -7.45 -5.70
N THR A 207 11.22 -7.39 -6.30
CA THR A 207 11.02 -6.78 -7.62
C THR A 207 11.14 -5.26 -7.59
N GLU A 208 10.62 -4.61 -6.55
CA GLU A 208 10.66 -3.16 -6.37
C GLU A 208 11.98 -2.63 -5.77
N GLY A 209 12.89 -3.51 -5.31
CA GLY A 209 14.15 -3.09 -4.69
C GLY A 209 13.95 -2.43 -3.31
N ARG A 210 12.93 -2.87 -2.57
CA ARG A 210 12.50 -2.29 -1.30
C ARG A 210 12.93 -3.14 -0.12
N CYS A 211 13.12 -2.53 1.04
CA CYS A 211 13.44 -3.26 2.25
C CYS A 211 12.24 -4.12 2.69
N LEU A 212 12.45 -5.44 2.76
CA LEU A 212 11.53 -6.36 3.43
C LEU A 212 11.88 -6.44 4.92
N PHE A 213 10.89 -6.20 5.78
CA PHE A 213 11.00 -6.41 7.21
C PHE A 213 10.08 -7.53 7.67
N ILE A 214 10.67 -8.58 8.22
CA ILE A 214 9.96 -9.70 8.81
C ILE A 214 9.89 -9.43 10.31
N ASP A 215 8.80 -8.83 10.76
CA ASP A 215 8.59 -8.53 12.18
C ASP A 215 8.17 -9.80 12.92
N ASP A 216 8.56 -9.91 14.19
CA ASP A 216 8.28 -11.06 15.04
C ASP A 216 8.62 -12.43 14.39
N ALA A 217 9.72 -12.48 13.64
CA ALA A 217 10.19 -13.68 12.93
C ALA A 217 10.34 -14.93 13.82
N THR A 218 10.49 -14.76 15.15
CA THR A 218 10.55 -15.86 16.12
C THR A 218 9.21 -16.56 16.32
N LEU A 219 8.09 -15.93 15.96
CA LEU A 219 6.75 -16.53 16.01
C LEU A 219 6.43 -17.35 14.76
N ILE A 220 7.15 -17.09 13.65
CA ILE A 220 6.97 -17.78 12.38
C ILE A 220 7.64 -19.16 12.44
N SER A 221 6.98 -20.17 11.90
CA SER A 221 7.58 -21.50 11.74
C SER A 221 8.90 -21.43 10.96
N PRO A 222 9.99 -22.06 11.43
CA PRO A 222 11.27 -22.07 10.71
C PRO A 222 11.16 -22.59 9.27
N LYS A 223 10.22 -23.52 9.02
CA LYS A 223 9.94 -24.07 7.69
C LYS A 223 9.38 -23.01 6.74
N VAL A 224 8.56 -22.09 7.25
CA VAL A 224 7.98 -21.00 6.47
C VAL A 224 9.05 -19.93 6.23
N LEU A 225 9.78 -19.52 7.27
CA LEU A 225 10.83 -18.51 7.18
C LEU A 225 11.94 -18.86 6.18
N ALA A 226 12.22 -20.16 6.00
CA ALA A 226 13.20 -20.65 5.04
C ALA A 226 12.94 -20.23 3.58
N VAL A 227 11.72 -19.78 3.25
CA VAL A 227 11.40 -19.25 1.91
C VAL A 227 12.19 -17.98 1.58
N ALA A 228 12.59 -17.20 2.59
CA ALA A 228 13.34 -15.96 2.41
C ALA A 228 14.86 -16.18 2.22
N TYR A 229 15.39 -17.36 2.57
CA TYR A 229 16.85 -17.59 2.58
C TYR A 229 17.51 -17.43 1.20
N PRO A 230 16.95 -17.95 0.08
CA PRO A 230 17.52 -17.71 -1.25
C PRO A 230 17.53 -16.24 -1.68
N ALA A 231 16.65 -15.41 -1.10
CA ALA A 231 16.64 -13.97 -1.34
C ALA A 231 17.78 -13.26 -0.58
N MET A 232 18.17 -13.79 0.58
CA MET A 232 19.20 -13.19 1.46
C MET A 232 20.62 -13.71 1.20
N ASP A 233 20.78 -14.92 0.65
CA ASP A 233 22.09 -15.45 0.32
C ASP A 233 22.64 -14.91 -1.01
N GLY A 234 23.85 -15.33 -1.38
CA GLY A 234 24.54 -14.83 -2.57
C GLY A 234 23.80 -15.04 -3.89
N ARG A 235 22.74 -15.88 -3.94
CA ARG A 235 21.92 -16.06 -5.14
C ARG A 235 21.00 -14.86 -5.38
N ARG A 236 20.53 -14.18 -4.33
CA ARG A 236 19.57 -13.07 -4.40
C ARG A 236 18.39 -13.35 -5.34
N GLN A 237 17.89 -14.58 -5.34
CA GLN A 237 16.76 -14.99 -6.18
C GLN A 237 15.95 -16.13 -5.53
N ILE A 238 14.64 -16.13 -5.75
CA ILE A 238 13.74 -17.17 -5.26
C ILE A 238 13.00 -17.84 -6.42
N ALA A 239 12.57 -19.09 -6.21
CA ALA A 239 11.66 -19.78 -7.10
C ALA A 239 10.23 -19.72 -6.53
N VAL A 240 9.30 -19.09 -7.25
CA VAL A 240 7.89 -19.01 -6.89
C VAL A 240 7.21 -20.31 -7.33
N LYS A 241 7.37 -21.37 -6.53
CA LYS A 241 6.84 -22.72 -6.82
C LYS A 241 5.34 -22.72 -7.07
N ALA A 242 4.59 -21.90 -6.33
CA ALA A 242 3.16 -21.75 -6.49
C ALA A 242 2.79 -21.11 -7.84
N HIS A 243 3.69 -20.35 -8.46
CA HIS A 243 3.48 -19.67 -9.74
C HIS A 243 4.44 -20.20 -10.82
N LYS A 244 4.18 -21.43 -11.29
CA LYS A 244 4.90 -22.09 -12.40
C LYS A 244 6.42 -22.24 -12.18
N GLY A 245 6.91 -22.07 -10.95
CA GLY A 245 8.35 -22.13 -10.67
C GLY A 245 9.12 -20.94 -11.24
N GLU A 246 8.46 -19.80 -11.45
CA GLU A 246 9.10 -18.56 -11.90
C GLU A 246 10.28 -18.19 -10.98
N ILE A 247 11.38 -17.74 -11.59
CA ILE A 247 12.54 -17.25 -10.86
C ILE A 247 12.45 -15.73 -10.75
N VAL A 248 12.38 -15.23 -9.52
CA VAL A 248 12.41 -13.80 -9.21
C VAL A 248 13.78 -13.45 -8.66
N ALA A 249 14.49 -12.56 -9.35
CA ALA A 249 15.75 -11.99 -8.88
C ALA A 249 15.51 -10.67 -8.14
N ALA A 250 16.26 -10.43 -7.07
CA ALA A 250 16.17 -9.21 -6.29
C ALA A 250 16.81 -8.02 -7.03
N SER A 251 16.01 -6.99 -7.25
CA SER A 251 16.45 -5.69 -7.77
C SER A 251 17.49 -5.05 -6.84
N ALA A 252 18.24 -4.08 -7.38
CA ALA A 252 19.15 -3.28 -6.58
C ALA A 252 18.36 -2.54 -5.49
N GLY A 253 18.88 -2.55 -4.25
CA GLY A 253 18.23 -1.92 -3.10
C GLY A 253 17.35 -2.85 -2.27
N PHE A 254 17.01 -4.06 -2.74
CA PHE A 254 16.46 -5.11 -1.86
C PHE A 254 17.55 -5.67 -0.94
#